data_AF-A0A923UV68-F1
#
_entry.id   AF-A0A923UV68-F1
#
_cell.length_a   1.000
_cell.length_b   1.000
_cell.length_c   1.000
_cell.angle_alpha   90.00
_cell.angle_beta   90.00
_cell.angle_gamma   90.00
#
_symmetry.space_group_name_H-M   'P 1'
#
loop_
_entity.id
_entity.type
_entity.pdbx_description
1 polymer ?
#
loop_
_entity_poly.entity_id
_entity_poly.type
_entity_poly.pdbx_seq_one_letter_code
_entity_poly.pdbx_strand_id
1 'polypeptide(L)'
;MQIKLFELNSLLLNLGLERIEKVYDGYSSFKEICKNTIAYKFDEAEIFVTIENDYIKDLFMTGFRFHENEAIKNKLEEVLYNIGTEFHLILNDWNLAEIIDLTDRKEIKKNLNEELKK
;
A
#
# COMPACT_ATOMS: atom_id res chain seq x y z
N MET A 1 -3.26 16.42 -8.32
CA MET A 1 -3.30 15.30 -9.28
C MET A 1 -4.36 14.32 -8.78
N GLN A 2 -5.21 13.81 -9.66
CA GLN A 2 -6.25 12.83 -9.32
C GLN A 2 -5.91 11.52 -10.02
N ILE A 3 -5.84 10.42 -9.26
CA ILE A 3 -5.51 9.10 -9.78
C ILE A 3 -6.82 8.35 -10.01
N LYS A 4 -7.05 7.82 -11.21
CA LYS A 4 -8.24 7.00 -11.46
C LYS A 4 -8.03 5.62 -10.87
N LEU A 5 -9.08 5.04 -10.30
CA LEU A 5 -9.05 3.70 -9.75
C LEU A 5 -8.55 2.66 -10.77
N PHE A 6 -8.98 2.78 -12.02
CA PHE A 6 -8.59 1.87 -13.09
C PHE A 6 -7.07 1.84 -13.31
N GLU A 7 -6.38 2.98 -13.24
CA GLU A 7 -4.94 3.09 -13.47
C GLU A 7 -4.16 2.37 -12.38
N LEU A 8 -4.46 2.65 -11.11
CA LEU A 8 -3.85 1.94 -9.98
C LEU A 8 -4.19 0.45 -10.01
N ASN A 9 -5.44 0.10 -10.32
CA ASN A 9 -5.90 -1.27 -10.38
C ASN A 9 -5.11 -2.08 -11.42
N SER A 10 -4.96 -1.56 -12.63
CA SER A 10 -4.15 -2.21 -13.66
C SER A 10 -2.70 -2.38 -13.23
N LEU A 11 -2.10 -1.37 -12.61
CA LEU A 11 -0.71 -1.45 -12.14
C LEU A 11 -0.54 -2.54 -11.07
N LEU A 12 -1.36 -2.52 -10.01
CA LEU A 12 -1.21 -3.45 -8.88
C LEU A 12 -1.50 -4.89 -9.27
N LEU A 13 -2.50 -5.13 -10.14
CA LEU A 13 -2.79 -6.46 -10.66
C LEU A 13 -1.64 -6.99 -11.54
N ASN A 14 -1.03 -6.14 -12.38
CA ASN A 14 0.13 -6.52 -13.19
C ASN A 14 1.37 -6.82 -12.33
N LEU A 15 1.48 -6.17 -11.18
CA LEU A 15 2.50 -6.46 -10.18
C LEU A 15 2.19 -7.73 -9.36
N GLY A 16 1.05 -8.38 -9.57
CA GLY A 16 0.69 -9.65 -8.94
C GLY A 16 0.03 -9.51 -7.56
N LEU A 17 -0.48 -8.33 -7.21
CA LEU A 17 -1.33 -8.17 -6.03
C LEU A 17 -2.72 -8.74 -6.32
N GLU A 18 -3.32 -9.38 -5.32
CA GLU A 18 -4.71 -9.83 -5.37
C GLU A 18 -5.65 -8.69 -4.96
N ARG A 19 -6.70 -8.45 -5.75
CA ARG A 19 -7.73 -7.47 -5.41
C ARG A 19 -8.79 -8.07 -4.49
N ILE A 20 -9.08 -7.38 -3.40
CA ILE A 20 -10.09 -7.74 -2.40
C ILE A 20 -11.24 -6.72 -2.46
N GLU A 21 -12.42 -7.19 -2.89
CA GLU A 21 -13.61 -6.34 -3.05
C GLU A 21 -14.31 -5.99 -1.74
N LYS A 22 -14.17 -6.85 -0.72
CA LYS A 22 -14.89 -6.72 0.55
C LYS A 22 -13.93 -6.39 1.68
N VAL A 23 -13.81 -5.10 1.96
CA VAL A 23 -13.10 -4.59 3.15
C VAL A 23 -14.10 -4.40 4.28
N TYR A 24 -13.70 -4.82 5.48
CA TYR A 24 -14.52 -4.71 6.67
C TYR A 24 -13.82 -3.82 7.70
N ASP A 25 -14.58 -2.98 8.37
CA ASP A 25 -14.17 -2.23 9.56
C ASP A 25 -15.04 -2.67 10.75
N GLY A 26 -14.59 -2.37 11.96
CA GLY A 26 -15.34 -2.61 13.18
C GLY A 26 -14.47 -3.09 14.34
N TYR A 27 -15.09 -3.15 15.51
CA TYR A 27 -14.44 -3.55 16.75
C TYR A 27 -15.16 -4.74 17.40
N SER A 28 -14.38 -5.75 17.80
CA SER A 28 -14.87 -6.96 18.47
C SER A 28 -15.97 -7.69 17.67
N SER A 29 -17.19 -7.80 18.20
CA SER A 29 -18.32 -8.45 17.55
C SER A 29 -19.00 -7.59 16.48
N PHE A 30 -18.72 -6.28 16.42
CA PHE A 30 -19.26 -5.41 15.39
C PHE A 30 -18.35 -5.41 14.17
N LYS A 31 -18.91 -5.70 13.00
CA LYS A 31 -18.24 -5.60 11.70
C LYS A 31 -19.19 -4.99 10.68
N GLU A 32 -18.70 -4.05 9.90
CA GLU A 32 -19.43 -3.44 8.79
C GLU A 32 -18.58 -3.43 7.52
N ILE A 33 -19.26 -3.40 6.36
CA ILE A 33 -18.59 -3.38 5.06
C ILE A 33 -18.27 -1.93 4.68
N CYS A 34 -17.01 -1.66 4.36
CA CYS A 34 -16.55 -0.39 3.83
C CYS A 34 -16.93 -0.27 2.35
N LYS A 35 -18.16 0.20 2.06
CA LYS A 35 -18.76 0.17 0.71
C LYS A 35 -17.91 0.82 -0.39
N ASN A 36 -17.09 1.81 -0.06
CA ASN A 36 -16.26 2.55 -1.02
C ASN A 36 -14.77 2.23 -0.85
N THR A 37 -14.42 1.08 -0.27
CA THR A 37 -13.03 0.71 -0.03
C THR A 37 -12.77 -0.69 -0.56
N ILE A 38 -11.69 -0.80 -1.32
CA ILE A 38 -11.13 -2.07 -1.75
C ILE A 38 -9.73 -2.21 -1.16
N ALA A 39 -9.20 -3.43 -1.19
CA ALA A 39 -7.80 -3.66 -0.83
C ALA A 39 -7.06 -4.42 -1.92
N TYR A 40 -5.74 -4.31 -1.90
CA TYR A 40 -4.82 -5.10 -2.70
C TYR A 40 -3.85 -5.80 -1.78
N LYS A 41 -3.64 -7.09 -1.98
CA LYS A 41 -2.85 -7.92 -1.08
C LYS A 41 -1.71 -8.61 -1.79
N PHE A 42 -0.55 -8.64 -1.13
CA PHE A 42 0.55 -9.52 -1.48
C PHE A 42 1.20 -10.00 -0.20
N ASP A 43 1.14 -11.31 0.04
CA ASP A 43 1.56 -11.91 1.31
C ASP A 43 0.87 -11.23 2.52
N GLU A 44 1.60 -10.78 3.54
CA GLU A 44 1.05 -10.04 4.67
C GLU A 44 0.81 -8.54 4.38
N ALA A 45 1.27 -8.04 3.23
CA ALA A 45 1.16 -6.64 2.86
C ALA A 45 -0.19 -6.33 2.22
N GLU A 46 -0.83 -5.26 2.68
CA GLU A 46 -2.14 -4.82 2.19
C GLU A 46 -2.12 -3.31 1.89
N ILE A 47 -2.70 -2.92 0.75
CA ILE A 47 -2.96 -1.53 0.34
C ILE A 47 -4.47 -1.33 0.32
N PHE A 48 -5.00 -0.46 1.16
CA PHE A 48 -6.40 -0.07 1.17
C PHE A 48 -6.60 1.20 0.34
N VAL A 49 -7.65 1.20 -0.49
CA VAL A 49 -7.96 2.31 -1.39
C VAL A 49 -9.40 2.72 -1.18
N THR A 50 -9.61 3.94 -0.70
CA THR A 50 -10.94 4.56 -0.61
C THR A 50 -11.23 5.33 -1.89
N ILE A 51 -12.43 5.14 -2.44
CA ILE A 51 -12.81 5.61 -3.78
C ILE A 51 -13.93 6.67 -3.66
N GLU A 52 -13.82 7.73 -4.45
CA GLU A 52 -14.85 8.76 -4.61
C GLU A 52 -14.98 9.12 -6.10
N ASN A 53 -16.16 8.88 -6.69
CA ASN A 53 -16.46 9.16 -8.11
C ASN A 53 -15.41 8.57 -9.09
N ASP A 54 -15.02 7.31 -8.90
CA ASP A 54 -13.98 6.58 -9.67
C ASP A 54 -12.54 7.06 -9.48
N TYR A 55 -12.30 8.06 -8.63
CA TYR A 55 -10.97 8.51 -8.25
C TYR A 55 -10.56 7.97 -6.89
N ILE A 56 -9.27 7.81 -6.71
CA ILE A 56 -8.69 7.51 -5.41
C ILE A 56 -8.84 8.74 -4.53
N LYS A 57 -9.51 8.57 -3.40
CA LYS A 57 -9.62 9.57 -2.34
C LYS A 57 -8.45 9.43 -1.37
N ASP A 58 -8.28 8.23 -0.82
CA ASP A 58 -7.27 7.91 0.18
C ASP A 58 -6.61 6.56 -0.12
N LEU A 59 -5.32 6.44 0.21
CA LEU A 59 -4.53 5.22 0.09
C LEU A 59 -3.80 4.97 1.42
N PHE A 60 -4.01 3.80 1.99
CA PHE A 60 -3.36 3.36 3.23
C PHE A 60 -2.66 2.04 2.99
N MET A 61 -1.61 1.74 3.77
CA MET A 61 -0.91 0.47 3.66
C MET A 61 -0.48 -0.07 5.01
N THR A 62 -0.37 -1.40 5.07
CA THR A 62 0.08 -2.13 6.26
C THR A 62 0.85 -3.38 5.83
N GLY A 63 1.64 -3.93 6.74
CA GLY A 63 2.34 -5.20 6.52
C GLY A 63 3.46 -5.14 5.48
N PHE A 64 3.99 -3.94 5.14
CA PHE A 64 5.09 -3.82 4.17
C PHE A 64 6.48 -4.09 4.78
N ARG A 65 6.64 -3.92 6.10
CA ARG A 65 7.94 -4.04 6.79
C ARG A 65 8.11 -5.40 7.46
N PHE A 66 9.35 -5.75 7.79
CA PHE A 66 9.72 -6.92 8.62
C PHE A 66 9.50 -8.31 7.99
N HIS A 67 9.36 -8.38 6.67
CA HIS A 67 9.39 -9.64 5.94
C HIS A 67 10.75 -10.32 6.12
N GLU A 68 10.81 -11.61 6.43
CA GLU A 68 12.10 -12.34 6.47
C GLU A 68 12.54 -12.80 5.07
N ASN A 69 11.58 -12.99 4.16
CA ASN A 69 11.83 -13.49 2.82
C ASN A 69 12.27 -12.37 1.88
N GLU A 70 13.52 -12.43 1.41
CA GLU A 70 14.10 -11.44 0.48
C GLU A 70 13.35 -11.33 -0.85
N ALA A 71 12.75 -12.41 -1.37
CA ALA A 71 11.95 -12.34 -2.60
C ALA A 71 10.68 -11.51 -2.38
N ILE A 72 10.05 -11.64 -1.21
CA ILE A 72 8.87 -10.85 -0.82
C ILE A 72 9.27 -9.38 -0.64
N LYS A 73 10.37 -9.10 0.08
CA LYS A 73 10.90 -7.73 0.22
C LYS A 73 11.17 -7.06 -1.12
N ASN A 74 11.87 -7.74 -2.02
CA ASN A 74 12.18 -7.21 -3.34
C ASN A 74 10.92 -6.92 -4.13
N LYS A 75 9.88 -7.76 -3.98
CA LYS A 75 8.60 -7.54 -4.63
C LYS A 75 7.86 -6.33 -4.07
N LEU A 76 7.84 -6.17 -2.75
CA LEU A 76 7.22 -5.01 -2.09
C LEU A 76 7.97 -3.71 -2.40
N GLU A 77 9.31 -3.75 -2.47
CA GLU A 77 10.12 -2.62 -2.94
C GLU A 77 9.74 -2.25 -4.38
N GLU A 78 9.61 -3.24 -5.27
CA GLU A 78 9.17 -3.03 -6.64
C GLU A 78 7.78 -2.38 -6.70
N VAL A 79 6.83 -2.86 -5.90
CA VAL A 79 5.47 -2.30 -5.84
C VAL A 79 5.51 -0.83 -5.43
N LEU A 80 6.19 -0.51 -4.31
CA LEU A 80 6.32 0.85 -3.81
C LEU A 80 6.99 1.78 -4.82
N TYR A 81 8.06 1.32 -5.47
CA TYR A 81 8.76 2.12 -6.47
C TYR A 81 7.90 2.41 -7.70
N ASN A 82 7.15 1.41 -8.18
CA ASN A 82 6.30 1.58 -9.37
C ASN A 82 5.12 2.51 -9.09
N ILE A 83 4.42 2.37 -7.96
CA ILE A 83 3.33 3.31 -7.60
C ILE A 83 3.88 4.72 -7.37
N GLY A 84 5.07 4.82 -6.75
CA GLY A 84 5.75 6.07 -6.48
C GLY A 84 6.13 6.82 -7.74
N THR A 85 6.70 6.11 -8.70
CA THR A 85 7.15 6.69 -9.98
C THR A 85 5.97 7.04 -10.89
N GLU A 86 4.99 6.14 -11.03
CA GLU A 86 3.85 6.35 -11.93
C GLU A 86 2.98 7.52 -11.45
N PHE A 87 2.73 7.60 -10.14
CA PHE A 87 1.82 8.56 -9.56
C PHE A 87 2.50 9.64 -8.72
N HIS A 88 3.83 9.77 -8.77
CA HIS A 88 4.59 10.78 -8.02
C HIS A 88 4.19 10.85 -6.52
N LEU A 89 4.11 9.68 -5.88
CA LEU A 89 3.65 9.54 -4.50
C LEU A 89 4.83 9.55 -3.52
N ILE A 90 4.53 10.02 -2.31
CA ILE A 90 5.39 9.85 -1.13
C ILE A 90 4.68 8.93 -0.14
N LEU A 91 5.44 8.20 0.67
CA LEU A 91 4.91 7.43 1.79
C LEU A 91 5.14 8.19 3.09
N ASN A 92 4.07 8.41 3.85
CA ASN A 92 4.15 8.93 5.20
C ASN A 92 4.05 7.74 6.17
N ASP A 93 5.18 7.26 6.70
CA ASP A 93 5.19 6.14 7.66
C ASP A 93 4.92 6.67 9.06
N TRP A 94 3.70 6.47 9.54
CA TRP A 94 3.26 6.96 10.85
C TRP A 94 3.92 6.23 12.01
N ASN A 95 4.45 5.02 11.80
CA ASN A 95 5.15 4.29 12.85
C ASN A 95 6.55 4.87 13.08
N LEU A 96 7.24 5.27 12.01
CA LEU A 96 8.59 5.85 12.10
C LEU A 96 8.57 7.39 12.17
N ALA A 97 7.43 8.02 11.92
CA ALA A 97 7.29 9.46 11.75
C ALA A 97 8.24 10.00 10.66
N GLU A 98 8.45 9.22 9.59
CA GLU A 98 9.31 9.56 8.46
C GLU A 98 8.48 9.70 7.16
N ILE A 99 8.92 10.60 6.29
CA ILE A 99 8.44 10.71 4.91
C ILE A 99 9.47 10.05 4.01
N ILE A 100 9.01 9.18 3.13
CA ILE A 100 9.83 8.39 2.21
C ILE A 100 9.46 8.77 0.78
N ASP A 101 10.45 9.16 -0.01
CA ASP A 101 10.29 9.35 -1.45
C ASP A 101 10.16 7.98 -2.13
N LEU A 102 8.98 7.67 -2.67
CA LEU A 102 8.76 6.40 -3.35
C LEU A 102 9.40 6.34 -4.75
N THR A 103 10.09 7.40 -5.18
CA THR A 103 10.95 7.39 -6.36
C THR A 103 12.42 7.09 -6.02
N ASP A 104 12.78 7.03 -4.73
CA ASP A 104 14.12 6.61 -4.28
C ASP A 104 14.08 5.19 -3.69
N ARG A 105 14.60 4.23 -4.47
CA ARG A 105 14.73 2.83 -4.02
C ARG A 105 15.55 2.66 -2.75
N LYS A 106 16.54 3.52 -2.50
CA LYS A 106 17.35 3.44 -1.28
C LYS A 106 16.52 3.81 -0.06
N GLU A 107 15.68 4.84 -0.15
CA GLU A 107 14.79 5.23 0.94
C GLU A 107 13.72 4.17 1.19
N ILE A 108 13.11 3.63 0.11
CA ILE A 108 12.18 2.50 0.23
C ILE A 108 12.85 1.33 0.95
N LYS A 109 14.01 0.90 0.46
CA LYS A 109 14.73 -0.25 1.03
C LYS A 109 15.12 -0.02 2.48
N LYS A 110 15.53 1.20 2.84
CA LYS A 110 15.80 1.58 4.23
C LYS A 110 14.53 1.39 5.06
N ASN A 111 13.41 2.00 4.66
CA ASN A 111 12.13 1.90 5.37
C ASN A 111 11.66 0.45 5.58
N LEU A 112 11.73 -0.38 4.53
CA LEU A 112 11.28 -1.78 4.59
C LEU A 112 12.04 -2.63 5.62
N ASN A 113 13.28 -2.26 5.94
CA ASN A 113 14.15 -2.97 6.88
C ASN A 113 14.28 -2.26 8.24
N GLU A 114 13.65 -1.10 8.45
CA GLU A 114 13.84 -0.30 9.66
C GLU A 114 12.88 -0.71 10.77
N GLU A 115 13.45 -1.11 11.92
CA GLU A 115 12.72 -1.42 13.14
C GLU A 115 12.37 -0.17 13.94
N LEU A 116 11.23 -0.21 14.65
CA LEU A 116 10.89 0.80 15.63
C LEU A 116 12.01 0.89 16.66
N LYS A 117 12.65 2.06 16.77
CA LYS A 117 13.54 2.36 17.89
C LYS A 117 12.69 2.32 19.17
N LYS A 118 12.83 1.25 19.95
CA LYS A 118 12.20 1.08 21.26
C LYS A 118 12.77 2.06 22.28
#